data_AF-A0ABD4Z6Q8-F1
#
_entry.id   AF-A0ABD4Z6Q8-F1
#
_cell.length_a   1.000
_cell.length_b   1.000
_cell.length_c   1.000
_cell.angle_alpha   90.00
_cell.angle_beta   90.00
_cell.angle_gamma   90.00
#
_symmetry.space_group_name_H-M   'P 1'
#
loop_
_entity.id
_entity.type
_entity.pdbx_description
1 polymer ?
#
loop_
_entity_poly.entity_id
_entity_poly.type
_entity_poly.pdbx_seq_one_letter_code
_entity_poly.pdbx_strand_id
1 'polypeptide(L)'
;MNMELGFEETFPIAYIDKEYVDLLAKQQSISNYINTASKIYVDTEKNCFSVESFKEKGKLFAEFVEIVYEYLPKLAIDSEKGVTITKFAIYLPKSRQLLYVNAGTRVFIVEAFGRSVYPLVLEGEKVSEHDKIFYIVTNKFEIRAVRAEAKGIVVYVGDVLDQSENKMMAVIVGEENVIRFSRCD
;
A
#
# COMPACT_ATOMS: atom_id res chain seq x y z
N MET A 1 -21.58 -5.65 25.59
CA MET A 1 -21.13 -4.25 25.61
C MET A 1 -20.17 -4.13 24.45
N ASN A 2 -20.67 -3.60 23.33
CA ASN A 2 -19.95 -3.57 22.06
C ASN A 2 -18.81 -2.57 22.18
N MET A 3 -17.58 -3.05 22.04
CA MET A 3 -16.42 -2.19 21.86
C MET A 3 -16.40 -1.82 20.38
N GLU A 4 -17.10 -0.74 20.04
CA GLU A 4 -16.89 -0.06 18.77
C GLU A 4 -15.43 0.38 18.76
N LEU A 5 -14.65 -0.21 17.85
CA LEU A 5 -13.31 0.25 17.54
C LEU A 5 -13.45 1.67 17.00
N GLY A 6 -13.26 2.65 17.88
CA GLY A 6 -13.27 4.06 17.56
C GLY A 6 -12.04 4.42 16.76
N PHE A 7 -12.15 4.29 15.44
CA PHE A 7 -11.38 5.02 14.45
C PHE A 7 -12.23 5.08 13.17
N GLU A 8 -12.87 6.23 12.90
CA GLU A 8 -13.23 6.58 11.52
C GLU A 8 -11.94 6.92 10.77
N GLU A 9 -11.05 5.93 10.60
CA GLU A 9 -9.89 6.08 9.76
C GLU A 9 -10.39 6.25 8.33
N THR A 10 -10.30 7.46 7.80
CA THR A 10 -10.61 7.76 6.39
C THR A 10 -9.47 7.37 5.46
N PHE A 11 -8.30 7.05 6.02
CA PHE A 11 -7.04 6.87 5.30
C PHE A 11 -6.66 5.38 5.20
N PRO A 12 -6.06 4.96 4.08
CA PRO A 12 -5.53 3.62 3.95
C PRO A 12 -4.48 3.31 5.01
N ILE A 13 -4.40 2.04 5.41
CA ILE A 13 -3.38 1.55 6.35
C ILE A 13 -2.50 0.54 5.62
N ALA A 14 -1.19 0.71 5.68
CA ALA A 14 -0.23 -0.17 5.05
C ALA A 14 0.30 -1.22 6.04
N TYR A 15 0.46 -2.44 5.55
CA TYR A 15 1.03 -3.55 6.27
C TYR A 15 2.06 -4.28 5.42
N ILE A 16 3.09 -4.83 6.05
CA ILE A 16 4.11 -5.64 5.39
C ILE A 16 4.29 -6.98 6.11
N ASP A 17 4.77 -7.98 5.36
CA ASP A 17 5.01 -9.32 5.87
C ASP A 17 5.92 -9.33 7.10
N LYS A 18 5.48 -10.00 8.17
CA LYS A 18 6.20 -10.00 9.44
C LYS A 18 7.56 -10.69 9.36
N GLU A 19 7.69 -11.76 8.58
CA GLU A 19 8.98 -12.47 8.45
C GLU A 19 10.02 -11.52 7.86
N TYR A 20 9.63 -10.70 6.88
CA TYR A 20 10.48 -9.67 6.32
C TYR A 20 10.87 -8.58 7.34
N VAL A 21 9.92 -8.13 8.16
CA VAL A 21 10.20 -7.20 9.28
C VAL A 21 11.23 -7.78 10.24
N ASP A 22 11.07 -9.04 10.63
CA ASP A 22 11.97 -9.71 11.57
C ASP A 22 13.39 -9.89 10.98
N LEU A 23 13.52 -10.00 9.66
CA LEU A 23 14.81 -9.99 8.96
C LEU A 23 15.47 -8.60 9.01
N LEU A 24 14.72 -7.54 8.74
CA LEU A 24 15.22 -6.16 8.75
C LEU A 24 15.52 -5.65 10.16
N ALA A 25 14.76 -6.06 11.18
CA ALA A 25 14.99 -5.69 12.57
C ALA A 25 16.35 -6.20 13.09
N LYS A 26 16.79 -7.38 12.62
CA LYS A 26 18.15 -7.90 12.91
C LYS A 26 19.26 -7.02 12.34
N GLN A 27 18.95 -6.17 11.36
CA GLN A 27 19.85 -5.21 10.75
C GLN A 27 19.70 -3.78 11.35
N GLN A 28 18.97 -3.65 12.49
CA GLN A 28 18.77 -2.41 13.28
C GLN A 28 18.20 -1.19 12.53
N SER A 29 17.46 -1.37 11.42
CA SER A 29 17.20 -0.26 10.49
C SER A 29 15.74 0.25 10.39
N ILE A 30 14.76 -0.26 11.14
CA ILE A 30 13.34 0.03 10.82
C ILE A 30 12.35 0.24 12.00
N SER A 31 12.78 0.29 13.25
CA SER A 31 11.86 0.40 14.40
C SER A 31 10.92 1.61 14.36
N ASN A 32 11.36 2.71 13.74
CA ASN A 32 10.60 3.96 13.69
C ASN A 32 9.45 3.94 12.66
N TYR A 33 9.36 2.90 11.83
CA TYR A 33 8.40 2.81 10.73
C TYR A 33 7.35 1.74 10.96
N ILE A 34 7.45 0.99 12.06
CA ILE A 34 6.61 -0.18 12.32
C ILE A 34 5.81 0.02 13.59
N ASN A 35 4.53 -0.29 13.51
CA ASN A 35 3.67 -0.41 14.67
C ASN A 35 3.44 -1.88 14.99
N THR A 36 4.31 -2.47 15.83
CA THR A 36 4.25 -3.89 16.17
C THR A 36 3.02 -4.29 16.99
N ALA A 37 2.29 -3.32 17.55
CA ALA A 37 1.04 -3.55 18.25
C ALA A 37 -0.14 -3.74 17.28
N SER A 38 -0.04 -3.23 16.06
CA SER A 38 -1.07 -3.36 15.03
C SER A 38 -0.66 -4.41 13.99
N LYS A 39 -1.53 -5.42 13.86
CA LYS A 39 -1.27 -6.60 13.05
C LYS A 39 -2.54 -7.09 12.39
N ILE A 40 -2.35 -7.74 11.26
CA ILE A 40 -3.41 -8.49 10.58
C ILE A 40 -2.89 -9.87 10.20
N TYR A 41 -3.84 -10.79 10.08
CA TYR A 41 -3.63 -12.17 9.69
C TYR A 41 -4.40 -12.42 8.41
N VAL A 42 -3.74 -12.97 7.40
CA VAL A 42 -4.32 -13.23 6.08
C VAL A 42 -4.47 -14.74 5.87
N ASP A 43 -5.68 -15.18 5.52
CA ASP A 43 -5.97 -16.52 4.99
C ASP A 43 -6.15 -16.45 3.48
N THR A 44 -5.11 -16.85 2.75
CA THR A 44 -5.13 -16.86 1.28
C THR A 44 -6.04 -17.96 0.71
N GLU A 45 -6.36 -19.01 1.48
CA GLU A 45 -7.27 -20.06 1.01
C GLU A 45 -8.74 -19.65 1.14
N LYS A 46 -9.09 -18.97 2.24
CA LYS A 46 -10.44 -18.42 2.47
C LYS A 46 -10.64 -17.05 1.83
N ASN A 47 -9.59 -16.45 1.28
CA ASN A 47 -9.56 -15.08 0.79
C ASN A 47 -10.10 -14.06 1.82
N CYS A 48 -9.65 -14.15 3.07
CA CYS A 48 -10.07 -13.23 4.12
C CYS A 48 -8.93 -12.77 5.03
N PHE A 49 -9.17 -11.70 5.79
CA PHE A 49 -8.23 -11.19 6.79
C PHE A 49 -8.90 -10.94 8.14
N SER A 50 -8.10 -10.90 9.21
CA SER A 50 -8.57 -10.52 10.55
C SER A 50 -7.48 -9.86 11.39
N VAL A 51 -7.90 -9.14 12.43
CA VAL A 51 -7.02 -8.47 13.41
C VAL A 51 -6.69 -9.37 14.61
N GLU A 52 -7.46 -10.44 14.80
CA GLU A 52 -7.21 -11.42 15.86
C GLU A 52 -6.40 -12.59 15.30
N SER A 53 -5.50 -13.16 16.11
CA SER A 53 -4.75 -14.33 15.68
C SER A 53 -5.68 -15.55 15.61
N PHE A 54 -5.81 -16.15 14.44
CA PHE A 54 -6.48 -17.45 14.30
C PHE A 54 -5.45 -18.56 14.43
N LYS A 55 -5.75 -19.55 15.26
CA LYS A 55 -5.04 -20.83 15.26
C LYS A 55 -6.08 -21.91 14.94
N GLU A 56 -6.47 -22.01 13.67
CA GLU A 56 -7.11 -23.24 13.20
C GLU A 56 -6.04 -24.34 13.19
N LYS A 57 -6.41 -25.54 13.65
CA LYS A 57 -5.51 -26.68 13.90
C LYS A 57 -4.40 -26.83 12.84
N GLY A 58 -3.20 -26.35 13.15
CA GLY A 58 -2.00 -26.50 12.31
C GLY A 58 -1.88 -25.54 11.12
N LYS A 59 -2.82 -24.61 10.91
CA LYS A 59 -2.77 -23.64 9.82
C LYS A 59 -2.07 -22.35 10.30
N LEU A 60 -0.98 -21.99 9.64
CA LEU A 60 -0.26 -20.74 9.85
C LEU A 60 -0.83 -19.70 8.89
N PHE A 61 -1.49 -18.68 9.42
CA PHE A 61 -1.91 -17.51 8.67
C PHE A 61 -0.69 -16.62 8.42
N ALA A 62 -0.64 -15.95 7.26
CA ALA A 62 0.42 -14.99 7.01
C ALA A 62 0.19 -13.77 7.91
N GLU A 63 1.17 -13.48 8.79
CA GLU A 63 1.12 -12.36 9.71
C GLU A 63 1.74 -11.12 9.06
N PHE A 64 1.02 -10.02 9.14
CA PHE A 64 1.44 -8.73 8.63
C PHE A 64 1.44 -7.71 9.76
N VAL A 65 2.41 -6.79 9.73
CA VAL A 65 2.57 -5.73 10.73
C VAL A 65 2.34 -4.39 10.07
N GLU A 66 1.63 -3.51 10.77
CA GLU A 66 1.38 -2.16 10.30
C GLU A 66 2.68 -1.36 10.19
N ILE A 67 2.75 -0.53 9.16
CA ILE A 67 3.82 0.43 8.97
C ILE A 67 3.27 1.84 8.77
N VAL A 68 4.13 2.83 8.99
CA VAL A 68 3.86 4.21 8.55
C VAL A 68 3.64 4.19 7.04
N TYR A 69 2.47 4.68 6.61
CA TYR A 69 1.97 4.51 5.26
C TYR A 69 2.95 4.97 4.19
N GLU A 70 3.56 6.14 4.38
CA GLU A 70 4.49 6.77 3.45
C GLU A 70 5.81 5.99 3.27
N TYR A 71 6.13 5.07 4.19
CA TYR A 71 7.32 4.22 4.08
C TYR A 71 7.09 2.95 3.26
N LEU A 72 5.86 2.65 2.86
CA LEU A 72 5.56 1.43 2.10
C LEU A 72 6.41 1.29 0.84
N PRO A 73 6.53 2.30 -0.06
CA PRO A 73 7.33 2.15 -1.26
C PRO A 73 8.80 1.84 -0.95
N LYS A 74 9.36 2.49 0.07
CA LYS A 74 10.76 2.29 0.50
C LYS A 74 11.00 0.88 1.07
N LEU A 75 10.02 0.31 1.75
CA LEU A 75 10.16 -0.99 2.41
C LEU A 75 9.75 -2.18 1.52
N ALA A 76 8.81 -1.98 0.60
CA ALA A 76 8.18 -3.06 -0.14
C ALA A 76 8.48 -3.07 -1.65
N ILE A 77 9.11 -2.04 -2.21
CA ILE A 77 9.30 -1.89 -3.65
C ILE A 77 10.77 -1.61 -3.99
N ASP A 78 11.30 -2.37 -4.94
CA ASP A 78 12.56 -2.08 -5.62
C ASP A 78 12.21 -1.16 -6.81
N SER A 79 12.31 0.16 -6.58
CA SER A 79 11.92 1.17 -7.56
C SER A 79 12.81 1.16 -8.81
N GLU A 80 14.05 0.67 -8.72
CA GLU A 80 14.95 0.55 -9.88
C GLU A 80 14.52 -0.58 -10.81
N LYS A 81 14.08 -1.71 -10.24
CA LYS A 81 13.62 -2.87 -11.01
C LYS A 81 12.13 -2.85 -11.30
N GLY A 82 11.35 -2.01 -10.63
CA GLY A 82 9.89 -1.96 -10.73
C GLY A 82 9.25 -3.26 -10.27
N VAL A 83 9.71 -3.83 -9.14
CA VAL A 83 9.16 -5.06 -8.56
C VAL A 83 9.01 -4.95 -7.05
N THR A 84 8.06 -5.68 -6.47
CA THR A 84 7.90 -5.78 -5.03
C THR A 84 8.99 -6.67 -4.41
N ILE A 85 9.56 -6.25 -3.28
CA ILE A 85 10.61 -6.97 -2.55
C ILE A 85 10.00 -7.96 -1.55
N THR A 86 8.87 -7.58 -0.96
CA THR A 86 8.13 -8.39 0.01
C THR A 86 6.64 -8.35 -0.30
N LYS A 87 5.87 -9.22 0.36
CA LYS A 87 4.41 -9.12 0.34
C LYS A 87 4.01 -7.90 1.15
N PHE A 88 2.99 -7.20 0.68
CA PHE A 88 2.38 -6.11 1.44
C PHE A 88 0.87 -6.13 1.25
N ALA A 89 0.20 -5.45 2.17
CA ALA A 89 -1.23 -5.30 2.14
C ALA A 89 -1.65 -3.88 2.51
N ILE A 90 -2.74 -3.39 1.90
CA ILE A 90 -3.29 -2.07 2.19
C ILE A 90 -4.77 -2.22 2.53
N TYR A 91 -5.12 -1.83 3.74
CA TYR A 91 -6.51 -1.82 4.18
C TYR A 91 -7.17 -0.54 3.68
N LEU A 92 -8.33 -0.69 3.05
CA LEU A 92 -9.17 0.38 2.53
C LEU A 92 -10.39 0.55 3.43
N PRO A 93 -10.44 1.54 4.32
CA PRO A 93 -11.52 1.67 5.30
C PRO A 93 -12.90 1.85 4.66
N LYS A 94 -12.98 2.60 3.54
CA LYS A 94 -14.23 2.88 2.84
C LYS A 94 -14.92 1.62 2.30
N SER A 95 -14.13 0.71 1.72
CA SER A 95 -14.66 -0.55 1.18
C SER A 95 -14.55 -1.72 2.16
N ARG A 96 -13.84 -1.54 3.29
CA ARG A 96 -13.50 -2.58 4.26
C ARG A 96 -12.80 -3.78 3.62
N GLN A 97 -11.98 -3.51 2.61
CA GLN A 97 -11.21 -4.51 1.89
C GLN A 97 -9.73 -4.36 2.17
N LEU A 98 -9.01 -5.47 2.10
CA LEU A 98 -7.55 -5.48 2.11
C LEU A 98 -7.06 -5.80 0.70
N LEU A 99 -6.31 -4.87 0.09
CA LEU A 99 -5.55 -5.15 -1.12
C LEU A 99 -4.29 -5.90 -0.73
N TYR A 100 -3.99 -7.00 -1.40
CA TYR A 100 -2.82 -7.82 -1.13
C TYR A 100 -2.01 -8.00 -2.41
N VAL A 101 -0.69 -7.82 -2.28
CA VAL A 101 0.27 -7.96 -3.38
C VAL A 101 1.41 -8.88 -2.95
N ASN A 102 1.72 -9.87 -3.78
CA ASN A 102 2.82 -10.80 -3.54
C ASN A 102 4.19 -10.16 -3.77
N ALA A 103 5.24 -10.73 -3.17
CA ALA A 103 6.63 -10.42 -3.51
C ALA A 103 6.97 -10.80 -4.96
N GLY A 104 7.89 -10.09 -5.60
CA GLY A 104 8.30 -10.30 -6.99
C GLY A 104 7.28 -9.84 -8.03
N THR A 105 6.20 -9.17 -7.61
CA THR A 105 5.17 -8.64 -8.51
C THR A 105 5.70 -7.41 -9.23
N ARG A 106 5.49 -7.33 -10.55
CA ARG A 106 5.85 -6.13 -11.33
C ARG A 106 4.92 -4.97 -10.99
N VAL A 107 5.51 -3.80 -10.79
CA VAL A 107 4.80 -2.56 -10.47
C VAL A 107 5.13 -1.48 -11.50
N PHE A 108 4.20 -0.55 -11.68
CA PHE A 108 4.39 0.66 -12.47
C PHE A 108 4.31 1.86 -11.53
N ILE A 109 5.40 2.62 -11.45
CA ILE A 109 5.51 3.77 -10.56
C ILE A 109 5.28 5.02 -11.40
N VAL A 110 4.31 5.83 -10.99
CA VAL A 110 4.01 7.12 -11.59
C VAL A 110 4.40 8.18 -10.58
N GLU A 111 5.42 8.98 -10.89
CA GLU A 111 5.85 10.09 -10.03
C GLU A 111 5.36 11.43 -10.58
N ALA A 112 5.00 12.34 -9.68
CA ALA A 112 4.61 13.71 -10.02
C ALA A 112 5.31 14.70 -9.10
N PHE A 113 5.78 15.80 -9.68
CA PHE A 113 6.57 16.80 -8.99
C PHE A 113 6.22 18.22 -9.46
N GLY A 114 6.05 19.14 -8.51
CA GLY A 114 5.90 20.55 -8.83
C GLY A 114 5.58 21.39 -7.61
N ARG A 115 5.07 22.62 -7.84
CA ARG A 115 4.70 23.53 -6.75
C ARG A 115 3.59 22.95 -5.89
N SER A 116 2.62 22.28 -6.50
CA SER A 116 1.57 21.52 -5.81
C SER A 116 1.17 20.35 -6.67
N VAL A 117 0.95 19.20 -6.05
CA VAL A 117 0.53 17.96 -6.72
C VAL A 117 -0.78 17.52 -6.10
N TYR A 118 -1.74 17.14 -6.94
CA TYR A 118 -3.07 16.70 -6.53
C TYR A 118 -3.33 15.31 -7.11
N PRO A 119 -3.55 14.28 -6.28
CA PRO A 119 -3.95 12.96 -6.75
C PRO A 119 -5.36 13.01 -7.31
N LEU A 120 -5.57 12.29 -8.42
CA LEU A 120 -6.88 12.14 -9.09
C LEU A 120 -7.44 10.74 -8.96
N VAL A 121 -6.67 9.84 -8.37
CA VAL A 121 -7.02 8.44 -8.13
C VAL A 121 -6.78 8.09 -6.68
N LEU A 122 -7.47 7.04 -6.23
CA LEU A 122 -7.33 6.49 -4.88
C LEU A 122 -6.89 5.02 -4.94
N GLU A 123 -6.41 4.51 -3.82
CA GLU A 123 -6.08 3.10 -3.66
C GLU A 123 -7.31 2.23 -3.90
N GLY A 124 -7.10 1.14 -4.63
CA GLY A 124 -8.15 0.22 -5.05
C GLY A 124 -8.89 0.65 -6.32
N GLU A 125 -8.65 1.85 -6.86
CA GLU A 125 -9.21 2.25 -8.14
C GLU A 125 -8.52 1.55 -9.30
N LYS A 126 -9.28 1.30 -10.37
CA LYS A 126 -8.81 0.72 -11.61
C LYS A 126 -8.47 1.83 -12.59
N VAL A 127 -7.30 1.73 -13.22
CA VAL A 127 -6.82 2.68 -14.21
C VAL A 127 -6.45 1.96 -15.50
N SER A 128 -6.63 2.64 -16.62
CA SER A 128 -6.14 2.24 -17.94
C SER A 128 -4.94 3.10 -18.34
N GLU A 129 -4.21 2.67 -19.37
CA GLU A 129 -3.18 3.50 -19.98
C GLU A 129 -3.73 4.88 -20.36
N HIS A 130 -2.95 5.91 -20.08
CA HIS A 130 -3.27 7.32 -20.29
C HIS A 130 -4.36 7.93 -19.40
N ASP A 131 -4.95 7.19 -18.45
CA ASP A 131 -5.82 7.80 -17.44
C ASP A 131 -5.03 8.82 -16.61
N LYS A 132 -5.69 9.90 -16.18
CA LYS A 132 -5.02 10.96 -15.41
C LYS A 132 -4.85 10.49 -13.96
N ILE A 133 -3.62 10.58 -13.45
CA ILE A 133 -3.25 10.14 -12.10
C ILE A 133 -3.01 11.34 -11.19
N PHE A 134 -2.34 12.38 -11.70
CA PHE A 134 -2.07 13.60 -10.94
C PHE A 134 -2.35 14.85 -11.76
N TYR A 135 -2.78 15.93 -11.08
CA TYR A 135 -2.55 17.29 -11.56
C TYR A 135 -1.34 17.90 -10.88
N ILE A 136 -0.51 18.58 -11.66
CA ILE A 136 0.64 19.35 -11.19
C ILE A 136 0.36 20.82 -11.46
N VAL A 137 0.46 21.64 -10.42
CA VAL A 137 0.61 23.10 -10.55
C VAL A 137 2.11 23.40 -10.59
N THR A 138 2.57 24.02 -11.67
CA THR A 138 3.98 24.39 -11.84
C THR A 138 4.31 25.68 -11.09
N ASN A 139 5.60 26.02 -10.98
CA ASN A 139 6.06 27.30 -10.43
C ASN A 139 5.54 28.52 -11.21
N LYS A 140 5.15 28.34 -12.49
CA LYS A 140 4.54 29.37 -13.34
C LYS A 140 3.00 29.33 -13.34
N PHE A 141 2.39 28.60 -12.42
CA PHE A 141 0.93 28.41 -12.32
C PHE A 141 0.26 27.72 -13.53
N GLU A 142 1.03 27.06 -14.39
CA GLU A 142 0.47 26.16 -15.39
C GLU A 142 -0.02 24.85 -14.73
N ILE A 143 -1.15 24.32 -15.21
CA ILE A 143 -1.67 23.01 -14.80
C ILE A 143 -1.26 21.96 -15.83
N ARG A 144 -0.62 20.89 -15.38
CA ARG A 144 -0.26 19.72 -16.21
C ARG A 144 -0.87 18.46 -15.64
N ALA A 145 -1.19 17.50 -16.50
CA ALA A 145 -1.67 16.19 -16.09
C ALA A 145 -0.55 15.15 -16.25
N VAL A 146 -0.32 14.36 -15.20
CA VAL A 146 0.48 13.13 -15.29
C VAL A 146 -0.49 11.97 -15.47
N ARG A 147 -0.13 11.02 -16.35
CA ARG A 147 -1.01 9.94 -16.77
C ARG A 147 -0.39 8.59 -16.50
N ALA A 148 -1.22 7.57 -16.34
CA ALA A 148 -0.78 6.19 -16.18
C ALA A 148 -0.08 5.69 -17.44
N GLU A 149 1.01 4.97 -17.24
CA GLU A 149 1.76 4.29 -18.29
C GLU A 149 1.33 2.82 -18.46
N ALA A 150 0.48 2.32 -17.56
CA ALA A 150 0.00 0.95 -17.57
C ALA A 150 -1.42 0.84 -17.01
N LYS A 151 -2.12 -0.20 -17.46
CA LYS A 151 -3.41 -0.62 -16.91
C LYS A 151 -3.21 -1.43 -15.63
N GLY A 152 -4.05 -1.20 -14.62
CA GLY A 152 -4.02 -1.98 -13.39
C GLY A 152 -4.88 -1.42 -12.27
N ILE A 153 -4.56 -1.82 -11.04
CA ILE A 153 -5.12 -1.29 -9.80
C ILE A 153 -4.08 -0.39 -9.16
N VAL A 154 -4.50 0.80 -8.77
CA VAL A 154 -3.69 1.70 -7.93
C VAL A 154 -3.62 1.08 -6.54
N VAL A 155 -2.43 0.66 -6.12
CA VAL A 155 -2.25 0.05 -4.80
C VAL A 155 -1.80 1.08 -3.78
N TYR A 156 -1.03 2.09 -4.16
CA TYR A 156 -0.54 3.13 -3.26
C TYR A 156 -0.61 4.50 -3.94
N VAL A 157 -1.00 5.54 -3.19
CA VAL A 157 -0.86 6.95 -3.56
C VAL A 157 -0.39 7.73 -2.34
N GLY A 158 0.71 8.46 -2.43
CA GLY A 158 1.21 9.23 -1.29
C GLY A 158 2.44 10.07 -1.61
N ASP A 159 2.91 10.78 -0.60
CA ASP A 159 4.10 11.62 -0.70
C ASP A 159 5.38 10.78 -0.73
N VAL A 160 6.35 11.20 -1.55
CA VAL A 160 7.68 10.59 -1.57
C VAL A 160 8.52 11.25 -0.48
N LEU A 161 8.83 10.48 0.56
CA LEU A 161 9.69 10.93 1.66
C LEU A 161 11.11 11.24 1.16
N ASP A 162 11.83 12.08 1.92
CA ASP A 162 13.25 12.43 1.71
C ASP A 162 13.56 13.36 0.50
N GLN A 163 12.57 14.00 -0.15
CA GLN A 163 12.79 14.99 -1.22
C GLN A 163 12.25 16.40 -0.87
N SER A 164 13.02 17.44 -1.22
CA SER A 164 12.77 18.83 -0.81
C SER A 164 11.84 19.61 -1.74
N GLU A 165 10.70 19.06 -2.11
CA GLU A 165 9.60 19.74 -2.84
C GLU A 165 8.37 18.80 -2.88
N ASN A 166 7.18 19.30 -3.26
CA ASN A 166 5.93 18.53 -3.28
C ASN A 166 5.98 17.43 -4.34
N LYS A 167 6.46 16.24 -3.95
CA LYS A 167 6.55 15.04 -4.78
C LYS A 167 5.58 13.99 -4.27
N MET A 168 4.72 13.52 -5.17
CA MET A 168 3.85 12.37 -4.91
C MET A 168 4.19 11.23 -5.86
N MET A 169 3.85 10.01 -5.44
CA MET A 169 3.91 8.83 -6.28
C MET A 169 2.62 8.03 -6.19
N ALA A 170 2.27 7.38 -7.29
CA ALA A 170 1.28 6.33 -7.34
C ALA A 170 1.95 5.03 -7.80
N VAL A 171 1.54 3.92 -7.21
CA VAL A 171 1.99 2.57 -7.60
C VAL A 171 0.80 1.84 -8.20
N ILE A 172 0.97 1.34 -9.42
CA ILE A 172 -0.03 0.59 -10.17
C ILE A 172 0.46 -0.85 -10.32
N VAL A 173 -0.43 -1.81 -10.07
CA VAL A 173 -0.16 -3.25 -10.20
C VAL A 173 -1.19 -3.87 -11.14
N GLY A 174 -0.76 -4.81 -12.00
CA GLY A 174 -1.68 -5.56 -12.86
C GLY A 174 -2.81 -6.20 -12.04
N GLU A 175 -4.05 -6.12 -12.54
CA GLU A 175 -5.25 -6.54 -11.80
C GLU A 175 -5.18 -8.01 -11.35
N GLU A 176 -4.56 -8.87 -12.15
CA GLU A 176 -4.32 -10.28 -11.88
C GLU A 176 -3.38 -10.54 -10.69
N ASN A 177 -2.60 -9.54 -10.27
CA ASN A 177 -1.63 -9.64 -9.17
C ASN A 177 -2.13 -8.96 -7.88
N VAL A 178 -3.36 -8.44 -7.86
CA VAL A 178 -3.97 -7.84 -6.67
C VAL A 178 -5.11 -8.71 -6.18
N ILE A 179 -4.93 -9.31 -5.00
CA ILE A 179 -5.97 -10.09 -4.33
C ILE A 179 -6.72 -9.14 -3.38
N ARG A 180 -8.05 -9.19 -3.40
CA ARG A 180 -8.90 -8.44 -2.48
C ARG A 180 -9.44 -9.38 -1.42
N PHE A 181 -9.06 -9.15 -0.17
CA PHE A 181 -9.60 -9.90 0.96
C PHE A 181 -10.70 -9.12 1.67
N SER A 182 -11.77 -9.80 2.03
CA SER A 182 -12.77 -9.30 2.98
C SER A 182 -12.38 -9.68 4.40
N ARG A 183 -13.03 -9.08 5.39
CA ARG A 183 -12.88 -9.54 6.78
C ARG A 183 -13.38 -10.98 6.89
N CYS A 184 -12.70 -11.82 7.67
CA CYS A 184 -13.20 -13.16 7.97
C CYS A 184 -14.49 -13.06 8.79
N ASP A 185 -15.48 -13.89 8.43
CA ASP A 185 -16.75 -14.05 9.16
C ASP A 185 -16.60 -14.95 10.40
#